data_AF-A0A1H1AIC2-F1
#
_entry.id   AF-A0A1H1AIC2-F1
#
_cell.length_a   1.000
_cell.length_b   1.000
_cell.length_c   1.000
_cell.angle_alpha   90.00
_cell.angle_beta   90.00
_cell.angle_gamma   90.00
#
_symmetry.space_group_name_H-M   'P 1'
#
loop_
_entity.id
_entity.type
_entity.pdbx_description
1 polymer ?
#
loop_
_entity_poly.entity_id
_entity_poly.type
_entity_poly.pdbx_seq_one_letter_code
_entity_poly.pdbx_strand_id
1 'polypeptide(L)' 'MVERPRHPKKDIERFMQSAEARGWRFVKGKKHYKGLCPCGMHLHMVHLTPSSRRYLANLAHRCSRLDCW' A
#
# COMPACT_ATOMS: atom_id res chain seq x y z
N MET A 1 -17.20 0.41 10.02
CA MET A 1 -16.65 1.06 8.81
C MET A 1 -15.22 1.44 9.16
N VAL A 2 -14.21 0.85 8.51
CA VAL A 2 -12.79 1.10 8.86
C VAL A 2 -12.47 2.56 8.56
N GLU A 3 -12.25 3.33 9.61
CA GLU A 3 -11.88 4.74 9.54
C GLU A 3 -10.52 4.87 8.84
N ARG A 4 -10.59 5.12 7.52
CA ARG A 4 -9.42 5.18 6.66
C ARG A 4 -8.58 6.39 7.04
N PRO A 5 -7.30 6.21 7.40
CA PRO A 5 -6.39 7.32 7.57
C PRO A 5 -6.12 7.93 6.19
N ARG A 6 -6.84 9.02 5.89
CA ARG A 6 -6.72 9.83 4.66
C ARG A 6 -5.24 10.06 4.34
N HIS A 7 -4.74 9.40 3.31
CA HIS A 7 -3.41 9.70 2.77
C HIS A 7 -3.54 11.01 1.99
N PRO A 8 -2.67 12.02 2.18
CA PRO A 8 -2.77 13.29 1.47
C PRO A 8 -2.71 13.16 -0.06
N LYS A 9 -2.30 12.00 -0.60
CA LYS A 9 -2.22 11.73 -2.04
C LYS A 9 -3.28 10.72 -2.47
N LYS A 10 -4.23 11.17 -3.31
CA LYS A 10 -5.32 10.35 -3.89
C LYS A 10 -4.83 9.12 -4.64
N ASP A 11 -3.66 9.20 -5.26
CA ASP A 11 -3.07 8.05 -5.96
C ASP A 11 -2.75 6.87 -5.02
N ILE A 12 -2.34 7.16 -3.76
CA ILE A 12 -2.00 6.13 -2.77
C ILE A 12 -3.27 5.51 -2.21
N GLU A 13 -4.32 6.32 -2.07
CA GLU A 13 -5.65 5.82 -1.71
C GLU A 13 -6.18 4.85 -2.76
N ARG A 14 -6.07 5.18 -4.06
CA ARG A 14 -6.48 4.27 -5.14
C ARG A 14 -5.68 2.96 -5.13
N PHE A 15 -4.37 3.06 -4.87
CA PHE A 15 -3.51 1.90 -4.72
C PHE A 15 -3.91 1.01 -3.53
N MET A 16 -4.16 1.62 -2.36
CA MET A 16 -4.62 0.90 -1.17
C MET A 16 -5.97 0.25 -1.41
N GLN A 17 -6.89 0.91 -2.12
CA GLN A 17 -8.20 0.36 -2.46
C GLN A 17 -8.08 -0.85 -3.39
N SER A 18 -7.24 -0.77 -4.44
CA SER A 18 -6.95 -1.90 -5.32
C SER A 18 -6.32 -3.06 -4.57
N ALA A 19 -5.40 -2.79 -3.64
CA ALA A 19 -4.75 -3.83 -2.85
C ALA A 19 -5.69 -4.43 -1.79
N GLU A 20 -6.51 -3.65 -1.10
CA GLU A 20 -7.56 -4.15 -0.19
C GLU A 20 -8.56 -5.04 -0.94
N ALA A 21 -8.96 -4.66 -2.16
CA ALA A 21 -9.86 -5.48 -2.99
C ALA A 21 -9.27 -6.85 -3.35
N ARG A 22 -7.94 -6.97 -3.30
CA ARG A 22 -7.19 -8.22 -3.54
C ARG A 22 -6.83 -8.96 -2.24
N GLY A 23 -7.37 -8.52 -1.10
CA GLY A 23 -7.15 -9.15 0.20
C GLY A 23 -5.89 -8.69 0.93
N TRP A 24 -5.23 -7.62 0.46
CA TRP A 24 -4.10 -7.05 1.17
C TRP A 24 -4.56 -6.28 2.40
N ARG A 25 -3.89 -6.52 3.53
CA ARG A 25 -4.21 -5.87 4.80
C ARG A 25 -3.19 -4.79 5.10
N PHE A 26 -3.62 -3.52 5.09
CA PHE A 26 -2.76 -2.41 5.47
C PHE A 26 -2.91 -2.06 6.95
N VAL A 27 -1.82 -2.21 7.70
CA VAL A 27 -1.74 -1.80 9.10
C VAL A 27 -1.04 -0.44 9.17
N LYS A 28 -1.71 0.56 9.74
CA LYS A 28 -1.15 1.90 9.94
C LYS A 28 -0.09 1.88 11.05
N GLY A 29 1.14 2.22 10.70
CA GLY A 29 2.17 2.60 11.65
C GLY A 29 2.29 4.13 11.80
N LYS A 30 3.19 4.60 12.67
CA LYS A 30 3.41 6.03 12.93
C LYS A 30 3.88 6.83 11.70
N LYS A 31 4.76 6.24 10.88
CA LYS A 31 5.37 6.91 9.71
C LYS A 31 5.16 6.14 8.40
N HIS A 32 4.76 4.87 8.48
CA HIS A 32 4.64 3.96 7.34
C HIS A 32 3.44 3.03 7.55
N TYR A 33 2.73 2.67 6.49
CA TYR A 33 1.78 1.57 6.46
C TYR A 33 2.50 0.27 6.13
N LYS A 34 2.18 -0.79 6.86
CA LYS A 34 2.60 -2.14 6.53
C LYS A 34 1.47 -2.82 5.77
N GLY A 35 1.63 -3.02 4.47
CA GLY A 35 0.78 -3.86 3.64
C GLY A 35 1.21 -5.32 3.78
N LEU A 36 0.34 -6.13 4.34
CA LEU A 36 0.49 -7.58 4.44
C LEU A 36 -0.29 -8.21 3.28
N CYS A 37 0.42 -9.00 2.47
CA CYS A 37 -0.20 -9.83 1.45
C CYS A 37 -1.04 -10.94 2.08
N PRO A 38 -2.16 -11.35 1.46
CA PRO A 38 -2.94 -12.51 1.90
C PRO A 38 -2.13 -13.81 1.90
N CYS A 39 -1.07 -13.88 1.09
CA CYS A 39 -0.12 -14.98 1.04
C CYS A 39 0.76 -15.12 2.29
N GLY A 40 0.76 -14.14 3.20
CA GLY A 40 1.57 -14.16 4.43
C GLY A 40 3.09 -13.99 4.23
N MET A 41 3.58 -14.20 3.02
CA MET A 41 5.02 -14.15 2.69
C MET A 41 5.49 -12.76 2.26
N HIS A 42 4.59 -11.93 1.70
CA HIS A 42 4.96 -10.61 1.22
C HIS A 42 4.52 -9.51 2.17
N LEU A 43 5.49 -8.69 2.55
CA LEU A 43 5.30 -7.53 3.40
C LEU A 43 5.83 -6.29 2.69
N HIS A 44 4.95 -5.33 2.44
CA HIS A 44 5.31 -4.05 1.85
C HIS A 44 5.17 -2.92 2.86
N MET A 45 6.17 -2.05 2.93
CA MET A 45 6.11 -0.83 3.71
C MET A 45 5.83 0.34 2.77
N VAL A 46 4.66 0.95 2.91
CA VAL A 46 4.23 2.15 2.18
C VAL A 46 4.45 3.35 3.08
N HIS A 47 5.32 4.28 2.70
CA HIS A 47 5.55 5.49 3.48
C HIS A 47 4.31 6.41 3.48
N LEU A 48 4.02 7.01 4.64
CA LEU A 48 2.89 7.94 4.81
C LEU A 48 3.12 9.26 4.06
N THR A 49 4.37 9.66 3.88
CA THR A 49 4.74 10.89 3.16
C THR A 49 5.90 10.57 2.24
N PRO A 50 5.65 10.00 1.06
CA PRO A 50 6.70 9.87 0.08
C PRO A 50 6.97 11.25 -0.52
N SER A 51 8.21 11.75 -0.42
CA SER A 51 8.61 13.01 -1.05
C SER A 51 8.53 12.95 -2.59
N SER A 52 8.60 11.77 -3.19
CA SER A 52 8.73 11.61 -4.64
C SER A 52 7.43 11.18 -5.33
N ARG A 53 7.06 11.85 -6.45
CA ARG A 53 5.92 11.44 -7.31
C ARG A 53 6.06 10.03 -7.87
N ARG A 54 7.29 9.58 -8.15
CA ARG A 54 7.60 8.22 -8.65
C ARG A 54 7.49 7.11 -7.61
N TYR A 55 7.32 7.44 -6.32
CA TYR A 55 7.27 6.42 -5.26
C TYR A 55 6.17 5.39 -5.50
N LEU A 56 4.99 5.86 -5.93
CA LEU A 56 3.86 5.01 -6.26
C LEU A 56 4.11 4.11 -7.46
N ALA A 57 4.67 4.64 -8.54
CA ALA A 57 5.02 3.84 -9.70
C ALA A 57 6.04 2.75 -9.33
N ASN A 58 7.01 3.08 -8.50
CA ASN A 58 8.00 2.11 -8.03
C ASN A 58 7.40 1.07 -7.09
N LEU A 59 6.44 1.46 -6.25
CA LEU A 59 5.70 0.57 -5.35
C LEU A 59 4.81 -0.37 -6.18
N ALA A 60 4.02 0.17 -7.11
CA ALA A 60 3.20 -0.58 -8.03
C ALA A 60 4.02 -1.54 -8.90
N HIS A 61 5.20 -1.13 -9.36
CA HIS A 61 6.10 -2.01 -10.10
C HIS A 61 6.66 -3.13 -9.21
N ARG A 62 7.05 -2.86 -7.96
CA ARG A 62 7.49 -3.92 -7.02
C ARG A 62 6.36 -4.91 -6.76
N CYS A 63 5.19 -4.37 -6.50
CA CYS A 63 3.96 -5.10 -6.26
C CYS A 63 3.59 -5.96 -7.47
N SER A 64 3.59 -5.42 -8.69
CA SER A 64 3.32 -6.15 -9.93
C SER A 64 4.32 -7.28 -10.25
N ARG A 65 5.48 -7.34 -9.58
CA ARG A 65 6.42 -8.47 -9.68
C ARG A 65 6.11 -9.58 -8.69
N LEU A 66 5.23 -9.33 -7.72
CA LEU A 66 4.74 -10.35 -6.82
C LEU A 66 3.60 -11.08 -7.52
N ASP A 67 3.68 -12.41 -7.54
CA ASP A 67 2.68 -13.29 -8.15
C ASP A 67 1.28 -13.14 -7.52
N CYS A 68 1.24 -12.66 -6.29
CA CYS A 68 0.06 -12.44 -5.45
C CYS A 68 -0.43 -10.99 -5.44
N TRP A 69 -0.13 -10.25 -6.51
CA TRP A 69 -0.52 -8.86 -6.65
C TRP A 69 -1.94 -8.66 -7.11
#